data_AF-A0A9X9XJQ3-F1
#
_entry.id   AF-A0A9X9XJQ3-F1
#
_cell.length_a   1.000
_cell.length_b   1.000
_cell.length_c   1.000
_cell.angle_alpha   90.00
_cell.angle_beta   90.00
_cell.angle_gamma   90.00
#
_symmetry.space_group_name_H-M   'P 1'
#
loop_
_entity.id
_entity.type
_entity.pdbx_description
1 polymer ?
#
loop_
_entity_poly.entity_id
_entity_poly.type
_entity_poly.pdbx_seq_one_letter_code
_entity_poly.pdbx_strand_id
1 'polypeptide(L)'
;MAPEITHDSSRSTRDLSRRGGPVNPALLDAPPDEPRVTAYDLAHKIVYLRLLDAAAEGADWREVARIILGLDPDCDPDQARRIHDSHLARALWMTEAGYRDLLREGSTN
;
A
#
# COMPACT_ATOMS: atom_id res chain seq x y z
N MET A 1 40.37 21.83 -49.13
CA MET A 1 41.09 21.61 -47.87
C MET A 1 40.37 22.40 -46.78
N ALA A 2 39.44 21.75 -46.08
CA ALA A 2 38.76 22.18 -44.86
C ALA A 2 38.32 20.88 -44.13
N PRO A 3 38.40 20.79 -42.80
CA PRO A 3 38.50 19.51 -42.09
C PRO A 3 37.15 18.84 -41.81
N GLU A 4 37.16 17.51 -41.83
CA GLU A 4 36.12 16.63 -41.30
C GLU A 4 35.95 16.85 -39.79
N ILE A 5 34.70 17.04 -39.35
CA ILE A 5 34.34 16.93 -37.93
C ILE A 5 33.46 15.69 -37.79
N THR A 6 34.10 14.60 -37.39
CA THR A 6 33.47 13.45 -36.70
C THR A 6 33.06 13.88 -35.29
N HIS A 7 32.16 13.10 -34.67
CA HIS A 7 31.57 13.16 -33.31
C HIS A 7 30.17 13.79 -33.29
N ASP A 8 29.13 13.22 -32.69
CA ASP A 8 28.96 11.97 -31.94
C ASP A 8 27.44 11.70 -31.87
N SER A 9 27.05 10.51 -32.31
CA SER A 9 25.69 9.98 -32.20
C SER A 9 25.48 9.45 -30.80
N SER A 10 24.97 10.27 -29.87
CA SER A 10 24.35 9.80 -28.62
C SER A 10 23.51 10.87 -27.93
N ARG A 11 22.32 11.16 -28.46
CA ARG A 11 21.17 11.58 -27.64
C ARG A 11 19.97 10.70 -27.97
N SER A 12 20.10 9.43 -27.63
CA SER A 12 18.97 8.53 -27.42
C SER A 12 18.23 9.02 -26.18
N THR A 13 17.24 9.89 -26.37
CA THR A 13 16.25 10.26 -25.37
C THR A 13 15.36 9.04 -25.06
N ARG A 14 15.91 8.08 -24.32
CA ARG A 14 15.18 7.05 -23.58
C ARG A 14 15.24 7.43 -22.11
N ASP A 15 14.32 8.28 -21.67
CA ASP A 15 13.83 8.22 -20.29
C ASP A 15 12.46 8.90 -20.20
N LEU A 16 11.43 8.22 -20.69
CA LEU A 16 10.02 8.52 -20.41
C LEU A 16 9.36 7.38 -19.62
N SER A 17 10.16 6.56 -18.93
CA SER A 17 9.69 5.46 -18.08
C SER A 17 9.50 5.87 -16.62
N ARG A 18 9.83 7.10 -16.22
CA ARG A 18 9.36 7.69 -14.95
C ARG A 18 7.94 8.25 -15.07
N ARG A 19 6.96 7.39 -15.32
CA ARG A 19 5.63 7.61 -14.72
C ARG A 19 5.71 6.99 -13.33
N GLY A 20 5.96 7.83 -12.33
CA GLY A 20 5.76 7.42 -10.94
C GLY A 20 4.33 6.94 -10.78
N GLY A 21 4.15 5.62 -10.76
CA GLY A 21 2.99 5.04 -10.08
C GLY A 21 3.01 5.53 -8.62
N PRO A 22 1.86 5.61 -7.94
CA PRO A 22 1.85 5.98 -6.54
C PRO A 22 2.84 5.06 -5.84
N VAL A 23 3.88 5.66 -5.25
CA VAL A 23 4.79 4.95 -4.36
C VAL A 23 3.90 4.62 -3.18
N ASN A 24 3.24 3.47 -3.21
CA ASN A 24 2.57 2.98 -2.02
C ASN A 24 3.66 2.95 -0.95
N PRO A 25 3.42 3.57 0.22
CA PRO A 25 4.37 3.48 1.31
C PRO A 25 4.66 2.01 1.57
N ALA A 26 5.88 1.72 2.05
CA ALA A 26 6.26 0.36 2.34
C ALA A 26 5.26 -0.25 3.34
N LEU A 27 4.67 -1.38 2.98
CA LEU A 27 3.81 -2.16 3.85
C LEU A 27 4.69 -2.82 4.91
N LEU A 28 4.37 -2.62 6.19
CA LEU A 28 4.99 -3.34 7.29
C LEU A 28 4.44 -4.77 7.35
N ASP A 29 5.13 -5.67 8.04
CA ASP A 29 4.61 -7.02 8.30
C ASP A 29 3.35 -7.00 9.17
N ALA A 30 3.22 -5.98 10.03
CA ALA A 30 2.02 -5.72 10.81
C ALA A 30 1.83 -4.20 10.93
N PRO A 31 0.57 -3.71 10.92
CA PRO A 31 0.29 -2.31 11.15
C PRO A 31 0.64 -1.92 12.60
N PRO A 32 0.91 -0.63 12.87
CA PRO A 32 1.10 -0.14 14.23
C PRO A 32 -0.12 -0.42 15.11
N ASP A 33 0.12 -1.00 16.28
CA ASP A 33 -0.92 -1.27 17.28
C ASP A 33 -1.09 -0.04 18.22
N GLU A 34 -1.57 1.06 17.65
CA GLU A 34 -1.92 2.25 18.41
C GLU A 34 -3.44 2.37 18.58
N PRO A 35 -3.94 2.85 19.74
CA PRO A 35 -5.38 3.02 19.99
C PRO A 35 -5.98 4.21 19.24
N ARG A 36 -5.26 4.77 18.27
CA ARG A 36 -5.67 5.91 17.42
C ARG A 36 -5.23 5.65 15.99
N VAL A 37 -5.84 6.36 15.05
CA VAL A 37 -5.40 6.35 13.65
C VAL A 37 -4.03 7.03 13.54
N THR A 38 -3.09 6.35 12.89
CA THR A 38 -1.71 6.79 12.71
C THR A 38 -1.48 7.36 11.31
N ALA A 39 -0.33 8.01 11.10
CA ALA A 39 0.08 8.43 9.76
C ALA A 39 0.27 7.24 8.81
N TYR A 40 0.68 6.08 9.33
CA TYR A 40 0.77 4.84 8.55
C TYR A 40 -0.61 4.43 8.03
N ASP A 41 -1.61 4.45 8.90
CA ASP A 41 -2.98 4.08 8.53
C ASP A 41 -3.54 4.99 7.42
N LEU A 42 -3.32 6.31 7.54
CA LEU A 42 -3.77 7.27 6.53
C LEU A 42 -3.06 7.11 5.19
N ALA A 43 -1.77 6.76 5.23
CA ALA A 43 -0.98 6.50 4.04
C ALA A 43 -1.41 5.20 3.32
N HIS A 44 -1.93 4.22 4.07
CA HIS A 44 -2.39 2.92 3.56
C HIS A 44 -3.93 2.81 3.40
N LYS A 45 -4.68 3.92 3.54
CA LYS A 45 -6.15 3.90 3.48
C LYS A 45 -6.73 3.21 2.23
N ILE A 46 -6.07 3.36 1.08
CA ILE A 46 -6.53 2.72 -0.17
C ILE A 46 -6.33 1.20 -0.10
N VAL A 47 -5.23 0.73 0.49
CA VAL A 47 -5.00 -0.70 0.73
C VAL A 47 -6.10 -1.24 1.65
N TYR A 48 -6.40 -0.54 2.75
CA TYR A 48 -7.45 -0.93 3.68
C TYR A 48 -8.84 -0.98 3.06
N LEU A 49 -9.22 0.02 2.26
CA LEU A 49 -10.51 0.00 1.55
C LEU A 49 -10.60 -1.22 0.61
N ARG A 50 -9.54 -1.53 -0.13
CA ARG A 50 -9.52 -2.68 -1.03
C ARG A 50 -9.55 -4.02 -0.27
N LEU A 51 -8.91 -4.11 0.89
CA LEU A 51 -9.00 -5.29 1.77
C LEU A 51 -10.43 -5.49 2.27
N LEU A 52 -11.10 -4.41 2.70
CA LEU A 52 -12.48 -4.45 3.18
C LEU A 52 -13.45 -4.87 2.08
N ASP A 53 -13.31 -4.29 0.88
CA ASP A 53 -14.13 -4.65 -0.29
C ASP A 53 -13.95 -6.14 -0.63
N ALA A 54 -12.70 -6.61 -0.71
CA ALA A 54 -12.41 -8.01 -1.02
C ALA A 54 -12.93 -8.97 0.06
N ALA A 55 -12.84 -8.60 1.34
CA ALA A 55 -13.42 -9.38 2.43
C ALA A 55 -14.95 -9.42 2.37
N ALA A 56 -15.61 -8.31 2.01
CA ALA A 56 -17.06 -8.24 1.83
C ALA A 56 -17.54 -9.09 0.62
N GLU A 57 -16.72 -9.18 -0.43
CA GLU A 57 -16.96 -10.03 -1.60
C GLU A 57 -16.62 -11.51 -1.36
N GLY A 58 -15.99 -11.85 -0.22
CA GLY A 58 -15.57 -13.21 0.10
C GLY A 58 -14.42 -13.72 -0.78
N ALA A 59 -13.56 -12.82 -1.25
CA ALA A 59 -12.40 -13.16 -2.08
C ALA A 59 -11.40 -14.07 -1.35
N ASP A 60 -10.64 -14.87 -2.09
CA ASP A 60 -9.57 -15.69 -1.52
C ASP A 60 -8.44 -14.78 -1.02
N TRP A 61 -8.08 -14.94 0.25
CA TRP A 61 -7.00 -14.19 0.91
C TRP A 61 -5.67 -14.29 0.15
N ARG A 62 -5.40 -15.39 -0.58
CA ARG A 62 -4.18 -15.54 -1.39
C ARG A 62 -4.16 -14.59 -2.58
N GLU A 63 -5.29 -14.44 -3.26
CA GLU A 63 -5.44 -13.52 -4.38
C GLU A 63 -5.32 -12.08 -3.89
N VAL A 64 -5.97 -11.77 -2.76
CA VAL A 64 -5.86 -10.48 -2.07
C VAL A 64 -4.42 -10.17 -1.67
N ALA A 65 -3.71 -11.11 -1.04
CA ALA A 65 -2.33 -10.93 -0.62
C ALA A 65 -1.42 -10.62 -1.82
N ARG A 66 -1.64 -11.28 -2.96
CA ARG A 66 -0.85 -11.05 -4.18
C ARG A 66 -1.17 -9.73 -4.87
N ILE A 67 -2.45 -9.41 -5.04
CA ILE A 67 -2.89 -8.26 -5.85
C ILE A 67 -2.86 -6.96 -5.04
N ILE A 68 -3.26 -7.01 -3.77
CA ILE A 68 -3.44 -5.82 -2.93
C ILE A 68 -2.20 -5.56 -2.08
N LEU A 69 -1.58 -6.61 -1.51
CA LEU A 69 -0.43 -6.46 -0.59
C LEU A 69 0.92 -6.70 -1.28
N GLY A 70 0.93 -7.22 -2.51
CA GLY A 70 2.15 -7.52 -3.25
C GLY A 70 2.97 -8.67 -2.65
N LEU A 71 2.34 -9.55 -1.87
CA LEU A 71 2.97 -10.71 -1.22
C LEU A 71 2.91 -11.93 -2.14
N ASP A 72 3.82 -12.89 -1.94
CA ASP A 72 3.73 -14.20 -2.61
C ASP A 72 3.33 -15.31 -1.63
N PRO A 73 2.03 -15.65 -1.55
CA PRO A 73 1.54 -16.70 -0.64
C PRO A 73 1.98 -18.11 -1.03
N ASP A 74 2.59 -18.33 -2.20
CA ASP A 74 3.11 -19.65 -2.58
C ASP A 74 4.55 -19.86 -2.07
N CYS A 75 5.30 -18.78 -1.81
CA CYS A 75 6.66 -18.83 -1.28
C CYS A 75 6.67 -18.93 0.25
N ASP A 76 5.87 -18.11 0.94
CA ASP A 76 5.69 -18.16 2.39
C ASP A 76 4.21 -17.94 2.75
N PRO A 77 3.40 -19.01 2.71
CA PRO A 77 1.96 -18.91 2.94
C PRO A 77 1.62 -18.39 4.34
N ASP A 78 2.40 -18.77 5.35
CA ASP A 78 2.13 -18.46 6.75
C ASP A 78 2.45 -16.99 7.06
N GLN A 79 3.58 -16.47 6.57
CA GLN A 79 3.88 -15.04 6.67
C GLN A 79 2.85 -14.23 5.87
N ALA A 80 2.56 -14.60 4.62
CA ALA A 80 1.61 -13.85 3.79
C ALA A 80 0.23 -13.77 4.43
N ARG A 81 -0.23 -14.88 5.03
CA ARG A 81 -1.50 -14.91 5.75
C ARG A 81 -1.49 -14.03 6.99
N ARG A 82 -0.43 -14.05 7.79
CA ARG A 82 -0.33 -13.18 8.97
C ARG A 82 -0.33 -11.69 8.62
N ILE A 83 0.38 -11.31 7.56
CA ILE A 83 0.37 -9.91 7.08
C ILE A 83 -1.04 -9.54 6.61
N HIS A 84 -1.68 -10.40 5.82
CA HIS A 84 -3.05 -10.20 5.37
C HIS A 84 -4.02 -10.00 6.54
N ASP A 85 -4.03 -10.93 7.49
CA ASP A 85 -4.99 -10.94 8.59
C ASP A 85 -4.78 -9.74 9.53
N SER A 86 -3.53 -9.35 9.80
CA SER A 86 -3.23 -8.17 10.63
C SER A 86 -3.66 -6.85 9.98
N HIS A 87 -3.47 -6.69 8.66
CA HIS A 87 -3.89 -5.50 7.94
C HIS A 87 -5.41 -5.43 7.78
N LEU A 88 -6.07 -6.58 7.54
CA LEU A 88 -7.53 -6.64 7.51
C LEU A 88 -8.13 -6.31 8.89
N ALA A 89 -7.58 -6.87 9.97
CA ALA A 89 -8.00 -6.56 11.33
C ALA A 89 -7.88 -5.06 11.65
N ARG A 90 -6.76 -4.42 11.24
CA ARG A 90 -6.58 -2.99 11.41
C ARG A 90 -7.58 -2.18 10.58
N ALA A 91 -7.83 -2.58 9.34
CA ALA A 91 -8.82 -1.93 8.48
C ALA A 91 -10.23 -1.98 9.10
N LEU A 92 -10.63 -3.13 9.67
CA LEU A 92 -11.88 -3.28 10.41
C LEU A 92 -11.92 -2.41 11.67
N TRP A 93 -10.83 -2.37 12.44
CA TRP A 93 -10.75 -1.50 13.61
C TRP A 93 -10.92 -0.01 13.24
N MET A 94 -10.42 0.42 12.07
CA MET A 94 -10.59 1.80 11.61
C MET A 94 -12.03 2.15 11.26
N THR A 95 -12.83 1.21 10.76
CA THR A 95 -14.26 1.43 10.48
C THR A 95 -15.11 1.39 11.76
N GLU A 96 -14.70 0.60 12.75
CA GLU A 96 -15.46 0.44 13.99
C GLU A 96 -15.06 1.44 15.08
N ALA A 97 -13.78 1.63 15.38
CA ALA A 97 -13.31 2.37 16.56
C ALA A 97 -12.53 3.64 16.20
N GLY A 98 -11.64 3.59 15.21
CA GLY A 98 -10.68 4.67 14.94
C GLY A 98 -11.30 6.05 14.64
N TYR A 99 -12.50 6.10 14.03
CA TYR A 99 -13.22 7.35 13.76
C TYR A 99 -14.10 7.83 14.93
N ARG A 100 -14.56 6.91 15.80
CA ARG A 100 -15.41 7.27 16.95
C ARG A 100 -14.65 8.05 18.01
N ASP A 101 -13.38 7.71 18.24
CA ASP A 101 -12.56 8.39 19.25
C ASP A 101 -12.20 9.82 18.80
N LEU A 102 -11.91 10.04 17.51
CA LEU A 102 -11.72 11.39 16.95
C LEU A 102 -12.97 12.28 17.10
N LEU A 103 -14.17 11.70 16.94
CA LEU A 103 -15.43 12.45 17.11
C LEU A 103 -15.76 12.72 18.60
N ARG A 104 -15.33 11.84 19.51
CA ARG A 104 -15.56 11.99 20.95
C ARG A 104 -14.60 13.00 21.59
N GLU A 105 -13.34 13.03 21.18
CA GLU A 105 -12.36 14.03 21.64
C GLU A 105 -12.69 15.46 21.16
N GLY A 106 -13.39 15.60 20.03
CA GLY A 106 -13.89 16.90 19.55
C GLY A 106 -15.18 17.39 20.24
N SER A 107 -15.82 16.56 21.08
CA SER A 107 -17.10 16.86 21.74
C SER A 107 -16.98 17.25 23.22
N THR A 108 -15.76 17.36 23.75
CA THR A 108 -15.49 17.96 25.06
C THR A 108 -14.99 19.39 24.90
N ASN A 109 -15.91 20.33 24.68
CA ASN A 109 -15.72 21.75 24.99
C ASN A 109 -17.04 22.36 25.46
#